data_AF-A0A7Y2URI3-F1
#
_entry.id   AF-A0A7Y2URI3-F1
#
_cell.length_a   1.000
_cell.length_b   1.000
_cell.length_c   1.000
_cell.angle_alpha   90.00
_cell.angle_beta   90.00
_cell.angle_gamma   90.00
#
_symmetry.space_group_name_H-M   'P 1'
#
loop_
_entity.id
_entity.type
_entity.pdbx_description
1 polymer ?
#
loop_
_entity_poly.entity_id
_entity_poly.type
_entity_poly.pdbx_seq_one_letter_code
_entity_poly.pdbx_strand_id
1 'polypeptide(L)'
;MFETLKEQPADKILMLMQMYREDPRDTKIDLGVGVYKDATGLTPVMRAVKAAEQQIWEAQDTKVYTGLAGDPAFADAMIDLVLGDAVP
;
A
#
# COMPACT_ATOMS: atom_id res chain seq x y z
N MET A 1 -11.84 -11.11 32.10
CA MET A 1 -11.08 -10.06 31.39
C MET A 1 -11.71 -9.59 30.08
N PHE A 2 -12.29 -10.47 29.24
CA PHE A 2 -12.91 -10.08 27.95
C PHE A 2 -14.38 -10.50 27.79
N GLU A 3 -15.06 -10.88 28.89
CA GLU A 3 -16.42 -11.44 28.88
C GLU A 3 -17.48 -10.44 28.38
N THR A 4 -17.16 -9.15 28.39
CA THR A 4 -18.03 -8.06 27.92
C THR A 4 -17.54 -7.42 26.62
N LEU A 5 -16.46 -7.95 26.02
CA LEU A 5 -15.94 -7.43 24.77
C LEU A 5 -16.90 -7.78 23.64
N LYS A 6 -17.49 -6.75 23.02
CA LYS A 6 -18.38 -6.92 21.88
C LYS A 6 -17.57 -7.01 20.61
N GLU A 7 -17.77 -8.11 19.87
CA GLU A 7 -17.21 -8.27 18.55
C GLU A 7 -17.65 -7.13 17.63
N GLN A 8 -16.70 -6.55 16.91
CA GLN A 8 -16.98 -5.51 15.93
C GLN A 8 -17.27 -6.16 14.58
N PRO A 9 -18.21 -5.61 13.79
CA PRO A 9 -18.45 -6.11 12.45
C PRO A 9 -17.16 -6.06 11.62
N ALA A 10 -16.93 -7.10 10.81
CA ALA A 10 -15.82 -7.11 9.87
C ALA A 10 -15.95 -5.97 8.85
N ASP A 11 -14.82 -5.44 8.42
CA ASP A 11 -14.79 -4.48 7.31
C ASP A 11 -15.36 -5.13 6.04
N LYS A 12 -16.19 -4.37 5.33
CA LYS A 12 -16.92 -4.90 4.16
C LYS A 12 -15.99 -5.29 3.01
N ILE A 13 -14.87 -4.57 2.83
CA ILE A 13 -13.87 -4.87 1.80
C ILE A 13 -13.15 -6.16 2.17
N LEU A 14 -12.72 -6.29 3.43
CA LEU A 14 -12.02 -7.50 3.90
C LEU A 14 -12.92 -8.74 3.83
N MET A 15 -14.20 -8.61 4.18
CA MET A 15 -15.18 -9.69 4.05
C MET A 15 -15.33 -10.12 2.58
N LEU A 16 -15.44 -9.16 1.65
CA LEU A 16 -15.56 -9.46 0.23
C LEU A 16 -14.29 -10.12 -0.33
N MET A 17 -13.10 -9.71 0.12
CA MET A 17 -11.84 -10.38 -0.24
C MET A 17 -11.83 -11.84 0.21
N GLN A 18 -12.32 -12.11 1.43
CA GLN A 18 -12.40 -13.47 1.96
C GLN A 18 -13.40 -14.32 1.14
N MET A 19 -14.60 -13.79 0.90
CA MET A 19 -15.61 -14.47 0.05
C MET A 19 -15.07 -14.76 -1.35
N TYR A 20 -14.36 -13.81 -1.96
CA TYR A 20 -13.70 -14.03 -3.25
C TYR A 20 -12.65 -15.14 -3.17
N ARG A 21 -11.83 -15.18 -2.11
CA ARG A 21 -10.81 -16.24 -1.94
C ARG A 21 -11.42 -17.62 -1.77
N GLU A 22 -12.50 -17.73 -1.00
CA GLU A 22 -13.19 -18.99 -0.67
C GLU A 22 -14.04 -19.54 -1.84
N ASP A 23 -14.45 -18.68 -2.77
CA ASP A 23 -15.19 -19.10 -3.96
C ASP A 23 -14.36 -20.05 -4.85
N PRO A 24 -14.77 -21.32 -5.06
CA PRO A 24 -13.97 -22.29 -5.81
C PRO A 24 -14.06 -22.11 -7.33
N ARG A 25 -14.92 -21.22 -7.85
CA ARG A 25 -15.08 -21.01 -9.28
C ARG A 25 -13.80 -20.48 -9.90
N ASP A 26 -13.38 -21.07 -11.00
CA ASP A 26 -12.22 -20.66 -11.81
C ASP A 26 -12.50 -19.40 -12.64
N THR A 27 -13.76 -19.16 -13.00
CA THR A 27 -14.21 -17.99 -13.78
C THR A 27 -14.61 -16.78 -12.93
N LYS A 28 -14.26 -16.75 -11.64
CA LYS A 28 -14.60 -15.62 -10.74
C LYS A 28 -13.78 -14.37 -11.09
N ILE A 29 -14.35 -13.20 -10.83
CA ILE A 29 -13.73 -11.89 -11.13
C ILE A 29 -13.71 -11.07 -9.85
N ASP A 30 -12.54 -10.51 -9.51
CA ASP A 30 -12.37 -9.61 -8.37
C ASP A 30 -12.42 -8.14 -8.83
N LEU A 31 -13.51 -7.45 -8.46
CA LEU A 31 -13.70 -6.01 -8.61
C LEU A 31 -13.95 -5.34 -7.26
N GLY A 32 -13.64 -6.02 -6.15
CA GLY A 32 -14.00 -5.57 -4.81
C GLY A 32 -13.00 -4.60 -4.19
N VAL A 33 -11.70 -4.77 -4.49
CA VAL A 33 -10.62 -3.96 -3.93
C VAL A 33 -10.08 -3.01 -5.00
N GLY A 34 -9.93 -1.73 -4.64
CA GLY A 34 -9.37 -0.69 -5.51
C GLY A 34 -7.85 -0.78 -5.74
N VAL A 35 -7.32 -1.98 -5.99
CA VAL A 35 -5.90 -2.19 -6.32
C VAL A 35 -5.75 -2.25 -7.83
N TYR A 36 -4.80 -1.48 -8.38
CA TYR A 36 -4.46 -1.57 -9.79
C TYR A 36 -3.94 -2.98 -10.14
N LYS A 37 -4.51 -3.54 -11.20
CA LYS A 37 -4.04 -4.75 -11.85
C LYS A 37 -3.64 -4.41 -13.28
N ASP A 38 -2.52 -4.96 -13.72
CA ASP A 38 -2.10 -4.86 -15.11
C ASP A 38 -2.95 -5.77 -16.03
N ALA A 39 -2.64 -5.79 -17.33
CA ALA A 39 -3.34 -6.59 -18.32
C ALA A 39 -3.26 -8.12 -18.08
N THR A 40 -2.36 -8.58 -17.21
CA THR A 40 -2.22 -9.98 -16.81
C THR A 40 -2.98 -10.32 -15.51
N GLY A 41 -3.61 -9.31 -14.88
CA GLY A 41 -4.34 -9.46 -13.62
C GLY A 41 -3.48 -9.37 -12.36
N LEU A 42 -2.18 -9.08 -12.52
CA LEU A 42 -1.22 -8.96 -11.42
C LEU A 42 -1.13 -7.52 -10.91
N THR A 43 -0.75 -7.35 -9.65
CA THR A 43 -0.39 -6.04 -9.10
C THR A 43 1.09 -5.81 -9.36
N PRO A 44 1.45 -4.89 -10.28
CA PRO A 44 2.83 -4.78 -10.73
C PRO A 44 3.69 -4.06 -9.69
N VAL A 45 4.95 -4.49 -9.57
CA VAL A 45 5.99 -3.67 -8.93
C VAL A 45 6.65 -2.82 -9.99
N MET A 46 6.57 -1.50 -9.86
CA MET A 46 7.12 -0.58 -10.85
C MET A 46 8.64 -0.69 -10.93
N ARG A 47 9.19 -0.58 -12.15
CA ARG A 47 10.65 -0.62 -12.40
C ARG A 47 11.42 0.40 -11.55
N ALA A 48 10.89 1.60 -11.38
CA ALA A 48 11.51 2.64 -10.55
C ALA A 48 11.58 2.24 -9.07
N VAL A 49 10.50 1.64 -8.54
CA VAL A 49 10.44 1.13 -7.16
C VAL A 49 11.46 -0.01 -6.97
N LYS A 50 11.52 -0.97 -7.92
CA LYS A 50 12.51 -2.05 -7.86
C LYS A 50 13.96 -1.56 -7.84
N ALA A 51 14.29 -0.55 -8.63
CA ALA A 51 15.62 0.04 -8.62
C ALA A 51 15.92 0.76 -7.29
N ALA A 52 14.96 1.50 -6.74
CA ALA A 52 15.12 2.20 -5.46
C ALA A 52 15.30 1.22 -4.29
N GLU A 53 14.54 0.11 -4.25
CA GLU A 53 14.71 -0.95 -3.24
C GLU A 53 16.14 -1.49 -3.22
N GLN A 54 16.73 -1.73 -4.40
CA GLN A 54 18.10 -2.22 -4.51
C GLN A 54 19.11 -1.18 -3.98
N GLN A 55 18.97 0.10 -4.36
CA GLN A 55 19.86 1.16 -3.90
C GLN A 55 19.82 1.31 -2.37
N ILE A 56 18.62 1.23 -1.76
CA ILE A 56 18.47 1.27 -0.31
C ILE A 56 19.18 0.07 0.33
N TRP A 57 19.01 -1.13 -0.23
CA TRP A 57 19.67 -2.34 0.29
C TRP A 57 21.20 -2.24 0.24
N GLU A 58 21.76 -1.68 -0.83
CA GLU A 58 23.21 -1.54 -1.02
C GLU A 58 23.84 -0.46 -0.13
N ALA A 59 23.12 0.65 0.10
CA ALA A 59 23.69 1.86 0.72
C ALA A 59 23.27 2.10 2.18
N GLN A 60 22.18 1.50 2.66
CA GLN A 60 21.68 1.76 4.01
C GLN A 60 22.63 1.21 5.08
N ASP A 61 23.13 2.11 5.93
CA ASP A 61 24.03 1.83 7.04
C ASP A 61 23.32 1.76 8.40
N THR A 62 22.10 2.30 8.50
CA THR A 62 21.35 2.39 9.75
C THR A 62 19.83 2.37 9.55
N LYS A 63 19.12 2.03 10.63
CA LYS A 63 17.64 2.08 10.74
C LYS A 63 17.19 2.91 11.95
N VAL A 64 18.00 3.88 12.37
CA VAL A 64 17.63 4.79 13.46
C VAL A 64 16.33 5.52 13.15
N TYR A 65 15.64 5.94 14.20
CA TYR A 65 14.42 6.73 14.07
C TYR A 65 14.65 7.99 13.25
N THR A 66 13.70 8.26 12.35
CA THR A 66 13.55 9.58 11.72
C THR A 66 12.87 10.54 12.69
N GLY A 67 12.82 11.83 12.33
CA GLY A 67 12.04 12.82 13.09
C GLY A 67 10.54 12.49 13.09
N LEU A 68 9.78 13.11 14.00
CA LEU A 68 8.33 12.90 14.11
C LEU A 68 7.59 13.12 12.77
N ALA A 69 8.06 14.09 11.98
CA ALA A 69 7.49 14.43 10.68
C ALA A 69 7.92 13.49 9.53
N GLY A 70 8.84 12.55 9.78
CA GLY A 70 9.44 11.69 8.77
C GLY A 70 10.74 12.23 8.18
N ASP A 71 11.05 11.80 6.96
CA ASP A 71 12.23 12.24 6.19
C ASP A 71 11.92 13.57 5.46
N PRO A 72 12.69 14.65 5.72
CA PRO A 72 12.52 15.92 5.01
C PRO A 72 12.59 15.80 3.48
N ALA A 73 13.47 14.93 2.95
CA ALA A 73 13.60 14.76 1.51
C ALA A 73 12.35 14.13 0.88
N PHE A 74 11.68 13.25 1.62
CA PHE A 74 10.37 12.72 1.21
C PHE A 74 9.30 13.81 1.20
N ALA A 75 9.27 14.65 2.25
CA ALA A 75 8.31 15.74 2.34
C ALA A 75 8.49 16.75 1.19
N ASP A 76 9.72 17.17 0.90
CA ASP A 76 10.03 18.10 -0.20
C ASP A 76 9.58 17.52 -1.56
N ALA A 77 9.89 16.24 -1.83
CA ALA A 77 9.48 15.58 -3.06
C ALA A 77 7.95 15.44 -3.17
N MET A 78 7.24 15.20 -2.06
CA MET A 78 5.78 15.14 -2.04
C MET A 78 5.13 16.52 -2.26
N ILE A 79 5.73 17.57 -1.70
CA ILE A 79 5.27 18.96 -1.90
C ILE A 79 5.36 19.30 -3.39
N ASP A 80 6.51 19.07 -4.02
CA ASP A 80 6.72 19.29 -5.45
C ASP A 80 5.74 18.47 -6.31
N LEU A 81 5.57 17.18 -5.99
CA LEU A 81 4.66 16.29 -6.73
C LEU A 81 3.20 16.74 -6.66
N VAL A 82 2.73 17.19 -5.49
CA VAL A 82 1.31 17.51 -5.26
C VAL A 82 0.97 18.94 -5.65
N LEU A 83 1.86 19.89 -5.35
CA LEU A 83 1.61 21.32 -5.57
C LEU A 83 2.23 21.85 -6.87
N GLY A 84 3.38 21.31 -7.31
CA GLY A 84 4.15 21.87 -8.42
C GLY A 84 4.31 23.40 -8.29
N ASP A 85 4.11 24.12 -9.40
CA ASP A 85 4.16 25.59 -9.44
C ASP A 85 2.84 26.27 -8.97
N ALA A 86 1.89 25.52 -8.39
CA ALA A 86 0.58 26.06 -8.05
C ALA A 86 0.59 27.01 -6.83
N VAL A 87 1.67 26.99 -6.03
CA VAL A 87 1.86 27.87 -4.86
C VAL A 87 3.19 28.62 -5.03
N PRO A 88 3.24 29.95 -4.85
CA PRO A 88 4.46 30.76 -5.03
C PRO A 88 5.60 30.43 -4.08
#